data_AF-M3FGH1-F1
#
_entry.id   AF-M3FGH1-F1
#
_cell.length_a   1.000
_cell.length_b   1.000
_cell.length_c   1.000
_cell.angle_alpha   90.00
_cell.angle_beta   90.00
_cell.angle_gamma   90.00
#
_symmetry.space_group_name_H-M   'P 1'
#
loop_
_entity.id
_entity.type
_entity.pdbx_description
1 polymer ?
#
loop_
_entity_poly.entity_id
_entity_poly.type
_entity_poly.pdbx_seq_one_letter_code
_entity_poly.pdbx_strand_id
1 'polypeptide(L)' 'MNEFLKENEKRPRVEFLPPYAPELNPQEYIWCRWKKNYMANFCPENLRQLIQRTKSTSHGLYPIFRKYSYIEVVLKL' A
#
# COMPACT_ATOMS: atom_id res chain seq x y z
N MET A 1 -2.06 -8.75 17.39
CA MET A 1 -1.68 -7.43 16.84
C MET A 1 -1.18 -6.49 17.94
N ASN A 2 -1.97 -6.26 18.99
CA ASN A 2 -1.55 -5.39 20.10
C ASN A 2 -0.29 -5.88 20.82
N GLU A 3 -0.10 -7.20 20.97
CA GLU A 3 1.12 -7.77 21.57
C GLU A 3 2.37 -7.49 20.73
N PHE A 4 2.32 -7.74 19.41
CA PHE A 4 3.42 -7.42 18.50
C PHE A 4 3.81 -5.92 18.54
N LEU A 5 2.81 -5.03 18.57
CA LEU A 5 3.05 -3.59 18.67
C LEU A 5 3.66 -3.20 20.02
N LYS A 6 3.21 -3.80 21.12
CA LYS A 6 3.80 -3.60 22.45
C LYS A 6 5.24 -4.08 22.52
N GLU A 7 5.53 -5.27 21.99
CA GLU A 7 6.89 -5.83 21.94
C GLU A 7 7.85 -5.01 21.08
N ASN A 8 7.32 -4.27 20.09
CA ASN A 8 8.12 -3.52 19.13
C ASN A 8 7.96 -2.00 19.27
N GLU A 9 7.42 -1.47 20.36
CA GLU A 9 6.94 -0.07 20.51
C GLU A 9 7.85 1.02 19.90
N LYS A 10 9.18 0.85 19.98
CA LYS A 10 10.16 1.82 19.47
C LYS A 10 10.41 1.81 17.96
N ARG A 11 9.91 0.79 17.24
CA ARG A 11 10.23 0.57 15.82
C ARG A 11 9.11 1.04 14.86
N PRO A 12 7.83 0.68 15.06
CA PRO A 12 6.74 1.16 14.23
C PRO A 12 5.99 2.34 14.89
N ARG A 13 5.89 3.48 14.20
CA ARG A 13 5.05 4.63 14.57
C ARG A 13 3.57 4.43 14.18
N VAL A 14 2.71 3.98 15.09
CA VAL A 14 1.29 3.77 14.75
C VAL A 14 0.54 5.09 14.75
N GLU A 15 -0.22 5.36 13.68
CA GLU A 15 -1.09 6.53 13.56
C GLU A 15 -2.56 6.10 13.55
N PHE A 16 -3.44 6.92 14.12
CA PHE A 16 -4.88 6.64 14.08
C PHE A 16 -5.47 7.04 12.74
N LEU A 17 -6.15 6.09 12.08
CA LEU A 17 -6.98 6.36 10.90
C LEU A 17 -8.45 6.24 11.30
N PRO A 18 -9.27 7.29 11.15
CA PRO A 18 -10.69 7.20 11.46
C PRO A 18 -11.40 6.19 10.53
N PRO A 19 -12.48 5.55 11.01
CA PRO A 19 -13.29 4.65 10.20
C PRO A 19 -13.84 5.37 8.97
N TYR A 20 -13.92 4.68 7.84
CA TYR A 20 -14.52 5.18 6.60
C TYR A 20 -13.89 6.46 6.02
N ALA A 21 -12.62 6.74 6.33
CA ALA A 21 -11.87 7.89 5.80
C ALA A 21 -10.72 7.45 4.84
N PRO A 22 -11.03 6.81 3.70
CA PRO A 22 -10.01 6.34 2.75
C PRO A 22 -9.15 7.47 2.17
N GLU A 23 -9.66 8.70 2.11
CA GLU A 23 -8.94 9.89 1.66
C GLU A 23 -7.76 10.26 2.56
N LEU A 24 -7.78 9.81 3.81
CA LEU A 24 -6.68 10.01 4.78
C LEU A 24 -5.64 8.89 4.71
N ASN A 25 -5.93 7.78 4.03
CA ASN A 25 -5.02 6.65 3.89
C ASN A 25 -4.10 6.83 2.64
N PRO A 26 -2.78 7.05 2.80
CA PRO A 26 -1.88 7.19 1.65
C PRO A 26 -1.82 5.95 0.75
N GLN A 27 -2.08 4.76 1.30
CA GLN A 27 -2.14 3.51 0.54
C GLN A 27 -3.23 3.58 -0.53
N GLU A 28 -4.37 4.18 -0.23
CA GLU A 28 -5.48 4.31 -1.18
C GLU A 28 -5.10 5.19 -2.38
N TYR A 29 -4.31 6.23 -2.15
CA TYR A 29 -3.78 7.07 -3.22
C TYR A 29 -2.82 6.29 -4.13
N ILE A 30 -1.90 5.53 -3.54
CA ILE A 30 -0.95 4.68 -4.29
C ILE A 30 -1.71 3.65 -5.11
N TRP A 31 -2.68 2.98 -4.50
CA TRP A 31 -3.52 1.97 -5.15
C TRP A 31 -4.34 2.53 -6.30
N CYS A 32 -5.01 3.68 -6.09
CA CYS A 32 -5.77 4.35 -7.14
C CYS A 32 -4.90 4.75 -8.32
N ARG A 33 -3.73 5.35 -8.05
CA ARG A 33 -2.78 5.74 -9.11
C ARG A 33 -2.25 4.51 -9.84
N TRP A 34 -1.95 3.44 -9.12
CA TRP A 34 -1.43 2.23 -9.73
C TRP A 34 -2.43 1.58 -10.67
N LYS A 35 -3.68 1.40 -10.19
CA LYS A 35 -4.77 0.86 -10.99
C LYS A 35 -5.02 1.65 -12.27
N LYS A 36 -5.06 2.99 -12.17
CA LYS A 36 -5.33 3.87 -13.32
C LYS A 36 -4.18 3.91 -14.34
N ASN A 37 -2.93 3.89 -13.91
CA ASN A 37 -1.80 4.13 -14.82
C ASN A 37 -1.11 2.86 -15.32
N TYR A 38 -1.12 1.78 -14.52
CA TYR A 38 -0.34 0.58 -14.82
C TYR A 38 -1.18 -0.66 -15.10
N MET A 39 -2.41 -0.70 -14.56
CA MET A 39 -3.35 -1.82 -14.68
C MET A 39 -4.62 -1.48 -15.48
N ALA A 40 -4.74 -0.27 -16.02
CA ALA A 40 -5.88 0.10 -16.85
C ALA A 40 -6.01 -0.86 -18.04
N ASN A 41 -7.20 -1.42 -18.21
CA ASN A 41 -7.56 -2.37 -19.28
C ASN A 41 -6.71 -3.64 -19.33
N PHE A 42 -5.89 -3.91 -18.30
CA PHE A 42 -5.12 -5.14 -18.24
C PHE A 42 -6.02 -6.30 -17.78
N CYS A 43 -6.21 -7.27 -18.67
CA CYS A 43 -7.00 -8.47 -18.40
C CYS A 43 -6.06 -9.69 -18.37
N PRO A 44 -5.57 -10.11 -17.19
CA PRO A 44 -4.71 -11.28 -17.09
C PRO A 44 -5.51 -12.56 -17.31
N GLU A 45 -4.98 -13.50 -18.10
CA GLU A 45 -5.62 -14.81 -18.34
C GLU A 45 -5.49 -15.75 -17.13
N ASN A 46 -4.53 -15.47 -16.24
CA ASN A 46 -4.26 -16.26 -15.05
C ASN A 46 -3.50 -15.45 -13.99
N LEU A 47 -3.44 -16.00 -12.78
CA LEU A 47 -2.77 -15.38 -11.65
C LEU A 47 -1.29 -15.08 -11.91
N ARG A 48 -0.61 -15.93 -12.69
CA ARG A 48 0.81 -15.75 -13.01
C ARG A 48 1.05 -14.46 -13.80
N GLN A 49 0.22 -14.19 -14.81
CA GLN A 49 0.29 -12.94 -15.59
C GLN A 49 0.01 -11.72 -14.71
N LEU A 50 -0.98 -11.80 -13.81
CA LEU A 50 -1.28 -10.73 -12.86
C LEU A 50 -0.08 -10.43 -11.94
N ILE A 51 0.52 -11.46 -11.33
CA ILE A 51 1.69 -11.31 -10.45
C ILE A 51 2.86 -10.68 -11.20
N GLN A 52 3.13 -11.14 -12.43
CA GLN A 52 4.24 -10.63 -13.24
C GLN A 52 4.04 -9.15 -13.59
N ARG A 53 2.83 -8.76 -14.00
CA ARG A 53 2.49 -7.37 -14.29
C ARG A 53 2.57 -6.50 -13.02
N THR A 54 2.13 -7.01 -11.88
CA THR A 54 2.24 -6.28 -10.61
C THR A 54 3.69 -6.02 -10.25
N LYS A 55 4.55 -7.05 -10.26
CA LYS A 55 5.98 -6.89 -9.92
C LYS A 55 6.72 -5.91 -10.84
N SER A 56 6.47 -5.98 -12.15
CA SER A 56 7.10 -5.07 -13.12
C SER A 56 6.66 -3.62 -12.94
N THR A 57 5.40 -3.39 -12.58
CA THR A 57 4.84 -2.03 -12.45
C THR A 57 5.04 -1.43 -11.06
N SER A 58 5.28 -2.24 -10.02
CA SER A 58 5.64 -1.76 -8.68
C SER A 58 6.85 -0.83 -8.69
N HIS A 59 7.77 -1.01 -9.64
CA HIS A 59 8.96 -0.16 -9.73
C HIS A 59 8.62 1.31 -10.03
N GLY A 60 7.57 1.56 -10.82
CA GLY A 60 7.09 2.90 -11.11
C GLY A 60 6.47 3.62 -9.91
N LEU A 61 6.15 2.88 -8.85
CA LEU A 61 5.58 3.42 -7.62
C LEU A 61 6.64 3.76 -6.56
N TYR A 62 7.89 3.29 -6.68
CA TYR A 62 8.95 3.52 -5.68
C TYR A 62 9.13 4.98 -5.25
N PRO A 63 9.08 5.99 -6.15
CA PRO A 63 9.19 7.39 -5.73
C PRO A 63 8.07 7.82 -4.78
N ILE A 64 6.87 7.26 -4.95
CA ILE A 64 5.68 7.56 -4.15
C ILE A 64 5.74 6.79 -2.84
N PHE A 65 6.04 5.49 -2.91
CA PHE A 65 6.28 4.68 -1.71
C PHE A 65 7.34 5.32 -0.83
N ARG A 66 8.47 5.79 -1.37
CA ARG A 66 9.51 6.45 -0.56
C ARG A 66 9.02 7.71 0.15
N LYS A 67 8.09 8.46 -0.44
CA LYS A 67 7.50 9.67 0.17
C LYS A 67 6.57 9.31 1.35
N TYR A 68 5.86 8.19 1.27
CA TYR A 68 4.90 7.76 2.30
C TYR A 68 5.41 6.60 3.20
N SER A 69 6.59 6.05 2.90
CA SER A 69 7.25 4.94 3.61
C SER A 69 7.71 5.33 5.01
N TYR A 70 7.76 6.62 5.35
CA TYR A 70 7.97 7.09 6.71
C TYR A 70 6.69 7.06 7.57
N ILE A 71 5.53 6.76 6.97
CA ILE A 71 4.21 6.81 7.62
C ILE A 71 3.54 5.42 7.63
N GLU A 72 4.03 4.44 6.86
CA GLU A 72 3.40 3.12 6.83
C GLU A 72 3.72 2.28 8.07
N VAL A 73 2.87 2.44 9.07
CA VAL A 73 2.78 1.55 10.20
C VAL A 73 1.32 1.16 10.35
N VAL A 74 1.11 -0.12 10.08
CA VAL A 74 -0.04 -0.93 10.50
C VAL A 74 -1.38 -0.22 10.32
N LEU A 75 -1.71 0.05 9.05
CA LEU A 75 -3.09 0.20 8.63
C LEU A 75 -3.71 -1.16 8.40
N LYS A 76 -4.14 -1.78 9.50
CA LYS A 76 -5.18 -2.80 9.51
C LYS A 76 -6.03 -2.59 10.76
N LEU A 77 -7.15 -1.88 10.58
CA LEU A 77 -8.35 -2.12 11.38
C LEU A 77 -8.85 -3.54 11.09
#